data_AF-A0A6L7G3X8-F1
#
_entry.id   AF-A0A6L7G3X8-F1
#
_cell.length_a   1.000
_cell.length_b   1.000
_cell.length_c   1.000
_cell.angle_alpha   90.00
_cell.angle_beta   90.00
_cell.angle_gamma   90.00
#
_symmetry.space_group_name_H-M   'P 1'
#
loop_
_entity.id
_entity.type
_entity.pdbx_description
1 polymer ?
#
loop_
_entity_poly.entity_id
_entity_poly.type
_entity_poly.pdbx_seq_one_letter_code
_entity_poly.pdbx_strand_id
1 'polypeptide(L)'
;MQVDIKTAPSMNAAAFARISSDAWMVDVLAELQEAALDRDMFVVAEQLAVTTRLVQGEIARKRNEARRRGTGHGHLEEHGASYARRH
;
A
#
# COMPACT_ATOMS: atom_id res chain seq x y z
N MET A 1 3.75 20.05 -32.96
CA MET A 1 4.46 19.49 -31.80
C MET A 1 3.50 19.53 -30.62
N GLN A 2 2.86 18.40 -30.32
CA GLN A 2 1.90 18.30 -29.22
C GLN A 2 2.67 17.88 -27.98
N VAL A 3 2.67 18.73 -26.97
CA VAL A 3 3.37 18.54 -25.70
C VAL A 3 2.83 17.30 -24.99
N ASP A 4 3.75 16.35 -24.76
CA ASP A 4 3.60 15.13 -23.98
C ASP A 4 3.08 15.49 -22.58
N ILE A 5 1.79 15.28 -22.33
CA ILE A 5 1.26 15.25 -20.96
C ILE A 5 1.73 13.92 -20.39
N LYS A 6 2.96 13.90 -19.88
CA LYS A 6 3.44 12.86 -18.97
C LYS A 6 2.50 12.88 -17.78
N THR A 7 1.42 12.11 -17.86
CA THR A 7 0.50 11.84 -16.78
C THR A 7 1.35 11.28 -15.65
N ALA A 8 1.69 12.13 -14.67
CA ALA A 8 2.31 11.66 -13.44
C ALA A 8 1.40 10.53 -12.93
N PRO A 9 1.93 9.33 -12.64
CA PRO A 9 1.09 8.29 -12.05
C PRO A 9 0.46 8.93 -10.83
N SER A 10 -0.88 8.98 -10.80
CA SER A 10 -1.58 9.55 -9.66
C SER A 10 -0.97 8.91 -8.42
N MET A 11 -0.70 9.71 -7.39
CA MET A 11 -0.02 9.22 -6.19
C MET A 11 -0.72 7.97 -5.61
N ASN A 12 -2.02 7.83 -5.90
CA ASN A 12 -2.83 6.66 -5.69
C ASN A 12 -2.35 5.42 -6.49
N ALA A 13 -2.19 5.52 -7.81
CA ALA A 13 -1.67 4.42 -8.64
C ALA A 13 -0.25 3.98 -8.22
N ALA A 14 0.62 4.92 -7.86
CA ALA A 14 1.96 4.59 -7.33
C ALA A 14 1.89 3.94 -5.93
N ALA A 15 0.98 4.38 -5.06
CA ALA A 15 0.76 3.76 -3.76
C ALA A 15 0.17 2.34 -3.90
N PHE A 16 -0.80 2.14 -4.79
CA PHE A 16 -1.35 0.82 -5.08
C PHE A 16 -0.32 -0.11 -5.71
N ALA A 17 0.49 0.38 -6.67
CA ALA A 17 1.60 -0.39 -7.22
C ALA A 17 2.62 -0.79 -6.15
N ARG A 18 2.93 0.09 -5.19
CA ARG A 18 3.80 -0.23 -4.05
C ARG A 18 3.16 -1.24 -3.10
N ILE A 19 1.86 -1.17 -2.85
CA ILE A 19 1.13 -2.15 -2.02
C ILE A 19 1.05 -3.52 -2.71
N SER A 20 0.79 -3.56 -4.02
CA SER A 20 0.90 -4.78 -4.84
C SER A 20 2.34 -5.32 -4.84
N SER A 21 3.31 -4.42 -4.84
CA SER A 21 4.74 -4.71 -4.67
C SER A 21 5.15 -4.99 -3.21
N ASP A 22 4.23 -5.04 -2.25
CA ASP A 22 4.52 -5.50 -0.88
C ASP A 22 3.84 -6.87 -0.63
N ALA A 23 2.74 -7.17 -1.33
CA ALA A 23 2.03 -8.44 -1.20
C ALA A 23 2.84 -9.66 -1.65
N TRP A 24 3.60 -9.56 -2.76
CA TRP A 24 4.47 -10.66 -3.22
C TRP A 24 5.53 -11.06 -2.19
N MET A 25 5.94 -10.12 -1.32
CA MET A 25 6.94 -10.40 -0.29
C MET A 25 6.39 -11.36 0.77
N VAL A 26 5.08 -11.31 1.04
CA VAL A 26 4.42 -12.26 1.95
C VAL A 26 4.44 -13.66 1.35
N ASP A 27 4.19 -13.80 0.05
CA ASP A 27 4.21 -15.08 -0.65
C ASP A 27 5.62 -15.68 -0.65
N VAL A 28 6.65 -14.89 -0.96
CA VAL A 28 8.06 -15.33 -0.91
C VAL A 28 8.47 -15.75 0.51
N LEU A 29 8.05 -15.01 1.54
CA LEU A 29 8.37 -15.39 2.92
C LEU A 29 7.67 -16.69 3.33
N ALA A 30 6.45 -16.95 2.83
CA ALA A 30 5.75 -18.21 3.05
C ALA A 30 6.48 -19.38 2.38
N GLU A 31 6.89 -19.22 1.11
CA GLU A 31 7.67 -20.24 0.39
C GLU A 31 9.00 -20.56 1.11
N LEU A 32 9.69 -19.54 1.60
CA LEU A 32 10.92 -19.72 2.37
C LEU A 32 10.69 -20.40 3.72
N GLN A 33 9.55 -20.11 4.36
CA GLN A 33 9.19 -20.73 5.63
C GLN A 33 8.91 -22.22 5.45
N GLU A 34 8.14 -22.60 4.42
CA GLU A 34 7.91 -24.01 4.05
C GLU A 34 9.23 -24.71 3.74
N ALA A 35 10.09 -24.10 2.91
CA ALA A 35 11.40 -24.66 2.57
C ALA A 35 12.33 -24.81 3.79
N ALA A 36 12.19 -23.96 4.81
CA ALA A 36 12.93 -24.07 6.06
C ALA A 36 12.39 -25.22 6.94
N LEU A 37 11.07 -25.42 6.97
CA LEU A 37 10.44 -26.54 7.68
C LEU A 37 10.83 -27.88 7.04
N ASP A 38 10.82 -27.97 5.71
CA ASP A 38 11.24 -29.16 4.96
C ASP A 38 12.70 -29.59 5.22
N ARG A 39 13.52 -28.66 5.74
CA ARG A 39 14.94 -28.87 6.08
C ARG A 39 15.20 -28.95 7.59
N ASP A 40 14.15 -29.07 8.39
CA ASP A 40 14.21 -29.07 9.86
C ASP A 40 14.89 -27.80 10.46
N MET A 41 14.87 -26.69 9.72
CA MET A 41 15.46 -25.41 10.13
C MET A 41 14.45 -24.59 10.97
N PHE A 42 13.98 -25.16 12.09
CA PHE A 42 12.89 -24.61 12.89
C PHE A 42 13.12 -23.16 13.37
N VAL A 43 14.34 -22.82 13.77
CA VAL A 43 14.69 -21.45 14.20
C VAL A 43 14.53 -20.45 13.03
N VAL A 44 14.89 -20.85 11.82
CA VAL A 44 14.76 -20.01 10.63
C VAL A 44 13.29 -19.90 10.22
N ALA A 45 12.53 -21.00 10.27
CA ALA A 45 11.09 -20.98 10.02
C ALA A 45 10.35 -20.04 11.00
N GLU A 46 10.69 -20.05 12.28
CA GLU A 46 10.11 -19.11 13.26
C GLU A 46 10.47 -17.65 12.96
N GLN A 47 11.73 -17.36 12.61
CA GLN A 47 12.14 -16.01 12.22
C GLN A 47 11.41 -15.51 10.97
N LEU A 48 11.20 -16.39 9.98
CA LEU A 48 10.42 -16.08 8.78
C LEU A 48 8.94 -15.83 9.11
N ALA A 49 8.34 -16.60 10.04
CA ALA A 49 6.97 -16.38 10.50
C ALA A 49 6.82 -15.02 11.20
N VAL A 50 7.78 -14.62 12.05
CA VAL A 50 7.81 -13.30 12.68
C VAL A 50 7.92 -12.20 11.63
N THR A 51 8.83 -12.37 10.67
CA THR A 51 9.07 -11.40 9.59
C THR A 51 7.81 -11.22 8.74
N THR A 52 7.13 -12.31 8.40
CA THR A 52 5.87 -12.30 7.65
C THR A 52 4.80 -11.46 8.35
N ARG A 53 4.64 -11.62 9.67
CA ARG A 53 3.67 -10.83 10.45
C ARG A 53 4.00 -9.34 10.46
N LEU A 54 5.28 -8.99 10.57
CA LEU A 54 5.72 -7.59 10.51
C LEU A 54 5.42 -6.95 9.16
N VAL A 55 5.72 -7.66 8.06
CA VAL A 55 5.44 -7.20 6.69
C VAL A 55 3.94 -7.01 6.48
N GLN A 56 3.12 -7.99 6.89
CA GLN A 56 1.66 -7.87 6.82
C GLN A 56 1.12 -6.67 7.61
N GLY A 57 1.67 -6.42 8.80
CA GLY A 57 1.31 -5.25 9.61
C GLY A 57 1.65 -3.92 8.93
N GLU A 58 2.81 -3.84 8.28
CA GLU A 58 3.22 -2.66 7.54
C GLU A 58 2.37 -2.42 6.28
N ILE A 59 2.03 -3.48 5.54
CA ILE A 59 1.08 -3.42 4.42
C ILE A 59 -0.27 -2.87 4.87
N ALA A 60 -0.80 -3.40 5.98
CA ALA A 60 -2.06 -2.95 6.54
C ALA A 60 -2.00 -1.47 6.95
N ARG A 61 -0.90 -1.03 7.58
CA ARG A 61 -0.66 0.37 7.94
C ARG A 61 -0.66 1.26 6.70
N LYS A 62 0.17 0.96 5.69
CA LYS A 62 0.25 1.71 4.43
C LYS A 62 -1.10 1.78 3.72
N ARG A 63 -1.87 0.68 3.69
CA ARG A 63 -3.22 0.64 3.11
C ARG A 63 -4.18 1.57 3.85
N ASN A 64 -4.13 1.58 5.18
CA ASN A 64 -4.93 2.47 6.00
C ASN A 64 -4.54 3.95 5.81
N GLU A 65 -3.24 4.25 5.71
CA GLU A 65 -2.76 5.60 5.41
C GLU A 65 -3.20 6.07 4.02
N ALA A 66 -3.07 5.23 3.00
CA ALA A 66 -3.52 5.53 1.64
C ALA A 66 -5.03 5.81 1.62
N ARG A 67 -5.83 5.00 2.33
CA ARG A 67 -7.28 5.23 2.48
C ARG A 67 -7.58 6.57 3.13
N ARG A 68 -6.91 6.92 4.24
CA ARG A 68 -7.10 8.20 4.93
C ARG A 68 -6.74 9.40 4.04
N ARG A 69 -5.63 9.31 3.30
CA ARG A 69 -5.22 10.38 2.36
C ARG A 69 -6.18 10.50 1.17
N GLY A 70 -6.73 9.39 0.68
CA GLY A 70 -7.75 9.38 -0.37
C GLY A 70 -9.10 9.97 0.06
N THR A 71 -9.53 9.74 1.31
CA THR A 71 -10.78 10.31 1.86
C THR A 71 -10.63 11.77 2.30
N GLY A 72 -9.41 12.24 2.63
CA GLY A 72 -9.16 13.61 3.06
C GLY A 72 -9.13 14.67 1.94
N HIS A 73 -8.98 14.28 0.67
CA HIS A 73 -8.91 15.21 -0.45
C HIS A 73 -10.28 15.54 -1.10
N GLY A 74 -11.37 14.94 -0.63
CA GLY A 74 -12.72 15.14 -1.19
C GLY A 74 -13.68 15.98 -0.32
N HIS A 75 -13.28 16.43 0.87
CA HIS A 75 -14.22 17.04 1.82
C HIS A 75 -14.05 18.55 2.07
N LEU A 76 -13.01 19.18 1.50
CA LEU A 76 -12.76 20.62 1.73
C LEU A 76 -13.12 21.55 0.57
N GLU A 77 -13.52 21.04 -0.60
CA GLU A 77 -13.84 21.92 -1.75
C GLU A 77 -15.34 22.18 -1.98
N GLU A 78 -16.27 21.39 -1.43
CA GLU A 78 -17.70 21.58 -1.72
C GLU A 78 -18.39 22.68 -0.89
N HIS A 79 -17.82 23.11 0.25
CA HIS A 79 -18.46 24.11 1.11
C HIS A 79 -18.04 25.57 0.83
N GLY A 80 -17.10 25.81 -0.09
CA GLY A 80 -16.68 27.17 -0.48
C GLY A 80 -17.46 27.79 -1.64
N ALA A 81 -18.09 26.98 -2.49
CA ALA A 81 -18.69 27.45 -3.75
C ALA A 81 -20.17 27.88 -3.65
N SER A 82 -20.81 27.73 -2.48
CA SER A 82 -22.25 28.00 -2.31
C SER A 82 -22.61 29.40 -1.82
N TYR A 83 -21.65 30.27 -1.49
CA TYR A 83 -21.92 31.63 -0.98
C TYR A 83 -21.71 32.77 -1.97
N ALA A 84 -21.29 32.51 -3.22
CA ALA A 84 -21.02 33.56 -4.21
C ALA A 84 -22.16 33.81 -5.22
N ARG A 85 -23.38 33.30 -4.97
CA ARG A 85 -24.50 33.43 -5.92
C ARG A 85 -25.83 33.76 -5.26
N ARG A 86 -25.84 34.76 -4.37
CA ARG A 86 -27.08 35.46 -3.99
C ARG A 86 -26.79 36.90 -3.58
N HIS A 87 -27.29 37.81 -4.42
CA HIS A 87 -27.44 39.27 -4.27
C HIS A 87 -26.19 40.13 -4.40
#